data_AF-A0A0B2R5M6-F1
#
_entry.id   AF-A0A0B2R5M6-F1
#
_cell.length_a   1.000
_cell.length_b   1.000
_cell.length_c   1.000
_cell.angle_alpha   90.00
_cell.angle_beta   90.00
_cell.angle_gamma   90.00
#
_symmetry.space_group_name_H-M   'P 1'
#
loop_
_entity.id
_entity.type
_entity.pdbx_description
1 polymer ?
#
loop_
_entity_poly.entity_id
_entity_poly.type
_entity_poly.pdbx_seq_one_letter_code
_entity_poly.pdbx_strand_id
1 'polypeptide(L)'
;KCYKEPQDETSLSQAQKETFKDSRKRHKKALFLIYQALHDDAFEKNFNATSTKEAWDKLQTFHKGEDKVKKVRLQTLRGEFESLHMKESESIFNYFSRILVV
;
A
#
# COMPACT_ATOMS: atom_id res chain seq x y z
N LYS A 1 0.50 -13.56 -16.03
CA LYS A 1 -0.76 -13.44 -16.81
C LYS A 1 -1.90 -13.09 -15.86
N CYS A 2 -2.62 -11.98 -16.08
CA CYS A 2 -3.84 -11.67 -15.32
C CYS A 2 -4.99 -12.55 -15.82
N TYR A 3 -5.89 -12.95 -14.93
CA TYR A 3 -7.18 -13.53 -15.30
C TYR A 3 -7.97 -12.49 -16.10
N LYS A 4 -8.46 -12.87 -17.28
CA LYS A 4 -9.44 -12.11 -18.07
C LYS A 4 -10.63 -13.02 -18.28
N GLU A 5 -11.82 -12.51 -18.01
CA GLU A 5 -13.06 -13.25 -18.21
C GLU A 5 -13.25 -13.52 -19.71
N PRO A 6 -13.49 -14.77 -20.14
CA PRO A 6 -13.66 -15.09 -21.55
C PRO A 6 -14.99 -14.51 -22.06
N GLN A 7 -14.95 -13.82 -23.21
CA GLN A 7 -16.12 -13.14 -23.77
C GLN A 7 -17.11 -14.07 -24.48
N ASP A 8 -16.75 -15.33 -24.73
CA ASP A 8 -17.66 -16.32 -25.32
C ASP A 8 -17.29 -17.74 -24.86
N GLU A 9 -18.06 -18.29 -23.91
CA GLU A 9 -17.81 -19.63 -23.33
C GLU A 9 -18.30 -20.77 -24.26
N THR A 10 -19.04 -20.44 -25.32
CA THR A 10 -19.76 -21.40 -26.17
C THR A 10 -18.84 -22.16 -27.14
N SER A 11 -17.76 -21.52 -27.58
CA SER A 11 -16.85 -21.99 -28.64
C SER A 11 -15.61 -22.74 -28.14
N LEU A 12 -15.52 -22.98 -26.82
CA LEU A 12 -14.31 -23.51 -26.18
C LEU A 12 -14.33 -25.03 -26.01
N SER A 13 -13.17 -25.66 -26.22
CA SER A 13 -12.99 -27.09 -25.94
C SER A 13 -13.11 -27.40 -24.44
N GLN A 14 -13.40 -28.65 -24.10
CA GLN A 14 -13.60 -29.07 -22.71
C GLN A 14 -12.38 -28.82 -21.82
N ALA A 15 -11.16 -29.03 -22.36
CA ALA A 15 -9.91 -28.70 -21.67
C ALA A 15 -9.72 -27.18 -21.46
N GLN A 16 -10.18 -26.36 -22.40
CA GLN A 16 -10.17 -24.90 -22.23
C GLN A 16 -11.16 -24.47 -21.13
N LYS A 17 -12.35 -25.06 -21.08
CA LYS A 17 -13.35 -24.78 -20.02
C LYS A 17 -12.83 -25.14 -18.62
N GLU A 18 -12.18 -26.28 -18.45
CA GLU A 18 -11.57 -26.68 -17.18
C GLU A 18 -10.43 -25.75 -16.75
N THR A 19 -9.53 -25.41 -17.67
CA THR A 19 -8.43 -24.47 -17.38
C THR A 19 -8.94 -23.07 -17.01
N PHE A 20 -10.01 -22.58 -17.65
CA PHE A 20 -10.67 -21.32 -17.25
C PHE A 20 -11.32 -21.40 -15.88
N LYS A 21 -12.00 -22.52 -15.55
CA LYS A 21 -12.64 -22.74 -14.25
C LYS A 21 -11.60 -22.76 -13.12
N ASP A 22 -10.47 -23.42 -13.32
CA ASP A 22 -9.37 -23.45 -12.35
C ASP A 22 -8.68 -22.09 -12.22
N SER A 23 -8.50 -21.37 -13.33
CA SER A 23 -8.00 -20.00 -13.30
C SER A 23 -8.92 -19.07 -12.50
N ARG A 24 -10.24 -19.17 -12.70
CA ARG A 24 -11.27 -18.41 -11.96
C ARG A 24 -11.25 -18.73 -10.46
N LYS A 25 -11.14 -20.01 -10.09
CA LYS A 25 -11.02 -20.43 -8.67
C LYS A 25 -9.76 -19.85 -8.01
N ARG A 26 -8.61 -19.95 -8.68
CA ARG A 26 -7.33 -19.38 -8.18
C ARG A 26 -7.40 -17.87 -8.03
N HIS A 27 -8.04 -17.18 -8.99
CA HIS A 27 -8.26 -15.74 -8.95
C HIS A 27 -9.10 -15.31 -7.74
N LYS A 28 -10.25 -15.97 -7.52
CA LYS A 28 -11.12 -15.71 -6.35
C LYS A 28 -10.39 -15.98 -5.03
N LYS A 29 -9.62 -17.07 -4.95
CA LYS A 29 -8.83 -17.39 -3.75
C LYS A 29 -7.74 -16.34 -3.47
N ALA A 30 -7.06 -15.86 -4.50
CA ALA A 30 -6.08 -14.80 -4.35
C ALA A 30 -6.71 -13.48 -3.88
N LEU A 31 -7.86 -13.09 -4.44
CA LEU A 31 -8.62 -11.91 -3.98
C LEU A 31 -9.02 -12.04 -2.51
N PHE A 32 -9.57 -13.19 -2.11
CA PHE A 32 -9.96 -13.45 -0.73
C PHE A 32 -8.78 -13.31 0.25
N LEU A 33 -7.62 -13.88 -0.07
CA LEU A 33 -6.42 -13.78 0.78
C LEU A 33 -5.89 -12.34 0.87
N ILE A 34 -5.95 -11.57 -0.22
CA ILE A 34 -5.59 -10.14 -0.21
C ILE A 34 -6.53 -9.37 0.73
N TYR A 35 -7.84 -9.61 0.64
CA TYR A 35 -8.81 -8.93 1.50
C TYR A 35 -8.68 -9.32 2.98
N GLN A 36 -8.37 -10.58 3.30
CA GLN A 36 -8.12 -11.02 4.67
C GLN A 36 -6.88 -10.38 5.30
N ALA A 37 -5.89 -9.97 4.50
CA ALA A 37 -4.67 -9.34 4.98
C ALA A 37 -4.80 -7.81 5.17
N LEU A 38 -5.94 -7.23 4.82
CA LEU A 38 -6.20 -5.79 4.95
C LEU A 38 -6.87 -5.46 6.28
N HIS A 39 -6.38 -4.44 6.97
CA HIS A 39 -7.12 -3.76 8.03
C HIS A 39 -8.36 -3.04 7.44
N ASP A 40 -9.42 -2.87 8.24
CA ASP A 40 -10.72 -2.32 7.80
C ASP A 40 -10.61 -1.02 6.99
N ASP A 41 -9.73 -0.09 7.41
CA ASP A 41 -9.48 1.18 6.73
C ASP A 41 -8.88 1.01 5.32
N ALA A 42 -8.08 -0.02 5.12
CA ALA A 42 -7.47 -0.36 3.85
C ALA A 42 -8.43 -1.20 2.98
N PHE A 43 -9.33 -1.96 3.60
CA PHE A 43 -10.37 -2.74 2.92
C PHE A 43 -11.43 -1.83 2.29
N GLU A 44 -11.97 -0.85 3.02
CA GLU A 44 -12.96 0.10 2.47
C GLU A 44 -12.45 0.83 1.22
N LYS A 45 -11.16 1.20 1.20
CA LYS A 45 -10.54 1.88 0.05
C LYS A 45 -10.20 0.95 -1.12
N ASN A 46 -10.16 -0.36 -0.90
CA ASN A 46 -9.73 -1.36 -1.90
C ASN A 46 -10.84 -2.32 -2.37
N PHE A 47 -12.00 -2.33 -1.72
CA PHE A 47 -13.10 -3.25 -2.03
C PHE A 47 -13.57 -3.18 -3.49
N ASN A 48 -13.55 -1.99 -4.11
CA ASN A 48 -14.01 -1.80 -5.51
C ASN A 48 -13.03 -2.29 -6.59
N ALA A 49 -11.95 -3.00 -6.24
CA ALA A 49 -10.99 -3.52 -7.22
C ALA A 49 -11.60 -4.66 -8.06
N THR A 50 -11.58 -4.51 -9.37
CA THR A 50 -12.19 -5.47 -10.33
C THR A 50 -11.25 -6.61 -10.73
N SER A 51 -9.97 -6.52 -10.37
CA SER A 51 -8.99 -7.58 -10.61
C SER A 51 -7.99 -7.70 -9.46
N THR A 52 -7.45 -8.91 -9.25
CA THR A 52 -6.35 -9.15 -8.29
C THR A 52 -5.15 -8.22 -8.51
N LYS A 53 -4.85 -7.86 -9.77
CA LYS A 53 -3.75 -6.94 -10.08
C LYS A 53 -4.07 -5.52 -9.61
N GLU A 54 -5.29 -5.05 -9.86
CA GLU A 54 -5.74 -3.76 -9.39
C GLU A 54 -5.74 -3.69 -7.85
N ALA A 55 -6.22 -4.73 -7.18
CA ALA A 55 -6.17 -4.84 -5.73
C ALA A 55 -4.72 -4.80 -5.20
N TRP A 56 -3.80 -5.52 -5.85
CA TRP A 56 -2.38 -5.54 -5.49
C TRP A 56 -1.69 -4.19 -5.74
N ASP A 57 -1.94 -3.54 -6.88
CA ASP A 57 -1.33 -2.25 -7.22
C ASP A 57 -1.84 -1.14 -6.29
N LYS A 58 -3.13 -1.17 -5.92
CA LYS A 58 -3.70 -0.24 -4.94
C LYS A 58 -3.16 -0.51 -3.52
N LEU A 59 -3.03 -1.77 -3.10
CA LEU A 59 -2.36 -2.15 -1.84
C LEU A 59 -0.93 -1.60 -1.81
N GLN A 60 -0.18 -1.82 -2.90
CA GLN A 60 1.18 -1.36 -3.01
C GLN A 60 1.26 0.16 -2.99
N THR A 61 0.29 0.88 -3.56
CA THR A 61 0.23 2.34 -3.54
C THR A 61 -0.15 2.88 -2.16
N PHE A 62 -1.05 2.21 -1.44
CA PHE A 62 -1.42 2.53 -0.06
C PHE A 62 -0.20 2.45 0.86
N HIS A 63 0.58 1.36 0.77
CA HIS A 63 1.80 1.19 1.56
C HIS A 63 3.01 1.98 1.02
N LYS A 64 3.15 2.19 -0.30
CA LYS A 64 4.20 3.07 -0.86
C LYS A 64 3.91 4.56 -0.61
N GLY A 65 2.66 4.94 -0.39
CA GLY A 65 2.29 6.25 0.12
C GLY A 65 2.99 6.54 1.45
N GLU A 66 3.14 5.51 2.29
CA GLU A 66 3.92 5.56 3.52
C GLU A 66 5.37 5.94 3.27
N ASP A 67 6.03 5.43 2.22
CA ASP A 67 7.43 5.78 1.90
C ASP A 67 7.58 7.24 1.47
N LYS A 68 6.64 7.77 0.67
CA LYS A 68 6.62 9.18 0.31
C LYS A 68 6.37 10.06 1.53
N VAL A 69 5.43 9.67 2.39
CA VAL A 69 5.13 10.38 3.65
C VAL A 69 6.34 10.34 4.59
N LYS A 70 7.01 9.19 4.73
CA LYS A 70 8.27 9.03 5.49
C LYS A 70 9.36 9.95 4.95
N LYS A 71 9.53 10.03 3.62
CA LYS A 71 10.51 10.94 3.00
C LYS A 71 10.18 12.40 3.26
N VAL A 72 8.92 12.81 3.12
CA VAL A 72 8.49 14.19 3.40
C VAL A 72 8.73 14.51 4.89
N ARG A 73 8.30 13.61 5.79
CA ARG A 73 8.53 13.77 7.23
C ARG A 73 10.02 13.88 7.56
N LEU A 74 10.87 13.04 6.96
CA LEU A 74 12.31 13.09 7.13
C LEU A 74 12.90 14.43 6.67
N GLN A 75 12.47 14.96 5.53
CA GLN A 75 12.92 16.27 5.04
C GLN A 75 12.47 17.39 5.97
N THR A 76 11.24 17.34 6.49
CA THR A 76 10.75 18.29 7.49
C THR A 76 11.60 18.27 8.76
N LEU A 77 11.83 17.09 9.34
CA LEU A 77 12.66 16.93 10.55
C LEU A 77 14.09 17.41 10.33
N ARG A 78 14.66 17.13 9.15
CA ARG A 78 15.98 17.64 8.78
C ARG A 78 16.03 19.17 8.75
N GLY A 79 15.04 19.81 8.14
CA GLY A 79 14.95 21.27 8.11
C GLY A 79 14.75 21.88 9.51
N GLU A 80 13.92 21.26 10.35
CA GLU A 80 13.74 21.65 11.75
C GLU A 80 15.07 21.57 12.50
N PHE A 81 15.81 20.47 12.33
CA PHE A 81 17.13 20.27 12.95
C PHE A 81 18.17 21.27 12.45
N GLU A 82 18.28 21.50 11.14
CA GLU A 82 19.22 22.46 10.54
C GLU A 82 18.93 23.91 10.97
N SER A 83 17.67 24.22 11.30
CA SER A 83 17.26 25.53 11.82
C SER A 83 17.47 25.69 13.34
N LEU A 84 17.79 24.61 14.07
CA LEU A 84 18.03 24.68 15.52
C LEU A 84 19.31 25.47 15.81
N HIS A 85 19.16 26.46 16.67
CA HIS A 85 20.25 27.18 17.29
C HIS A 85 19.88 27.49 18.74
N MET A 86 20.90 27.59 19.59
CA MET A 86 20.71 27.95 20.99
C MET A 86 20.36 29.43 21.09
N LYS A 87 19.37 29.76 21.92
CA LYS A 87 19.00 31.16 22.18
C LYS A 87 19.95 31.76 23.21
N GLU A 88 20.12 33.09 23.18
CA GLU A 88 21.02 33.79 24.11
C GLU A 88 20.65 33.60 25.59
N SER A 89 19.34 33.48 25.89
CA SER A 89 18.83 33.29 27.25
C SER A 89 18.59 31.82 27.63
N GLU A 90 18.98 30.87 26.77
CA GLU A 90 18.73 29.45 26.96
C GLU A 90 19.93 28.75 27.61
N SER A 91 19.66 27.90 28.61
CA SER A 91 20.71 27.07 29.20
C SER A 91 21.08 25.93 28.26
N ILE A 92 22.34 25.47 28.34
CA ILE A 92 22.85 24.33 27.56
C ILE A 92 21.97 23.09 27.75
N PHE A 93 21.51 22.84 28.98
CA PHE A 93 20.63 21.72 29.29
C PHE A 93 19.30 21.80 28.53
N ASN A 94 18.65 22.97 28.57
CA ASN A 94 17.36 23.17 27.90
C ASN A 94 17.50 23.06 26.37
N TYR A 95 18.60 23.58 25.81
CA TYR A 95 18.91 23.43 24.40
C TYR A 95 19.10 21.96 24.00
N PHE A 96 19.87 21.21 24.78
CA PHE A 96 20.10 19.78 24.56
C PHE A 96 18.79 18.97 24.62
N SER A 97 17.92 19.28 25.59
CA SER A 97 16.60 18.64 25.68
C SER A 97 15.74 18.89 24.44
N ARG A 98 15.80 20.08 23.82
CA ARG A 98 15.06 20.36 22.58
C ARG A 98 15.59 19.57 21.39
N ILE A 99 16.91 19.41 21.27
CA ILE A 99 17.52 18.61 20.20
C ILE A 99 17.02 17.16 20.26
N LEU A 100 16.88 16.58 21.45
CA LEU A 100 16.44 15.19 21.62
C LEU A 100 14.98 14.92 21.25
N VAL A 101 14.17 15.97 21.08
CA VAL A 101 12.73 15.87 20.78
C VAL A 101 12.45 15.95 19.27
N VAL A 102 13.43 16.40 18.46
CA VAL A 102 13.35 16.45 16.99
C VAL A 102 13.73 15.11 16.39
#